data_AF-A0A2R9UFM3-F1
#
_entry.id   AF-A0A2R9UFM3-F1
#
_cell.length_a   1.000
_cell.length_b   1.000
_cell.length_c   1.000
_cell.angle_alpha   90.00
_cell.angle_beta   90.00
_cell.angle_gamma   90.00
#
_symmetry.space_group_name_H-M   'P 1'
#
loop_
_entity.id
_entity.type
_entity.pdbx_description
1 polymer ?
#
loop_
_entity_poly.entity_id
_entity_poly.type
_entity_poly.pdbx_seq_one_letter_code
_entity_poly.pdbx_strand_id
1 'polypeptide(L)'
;MSRVPWWDGELEYRSFGTPGAPRAVVVLRTGDVSTIDPDVRVTSGFDVRIVAVGLDAPELDDPPAFGGQTPAGLTLEALRGLLEREIPGATVGLVGERSAGQIALHLAAAMGPVVDRLAIVGVESPTDPLSRDLHTPLLDDVVADTLVVVGGAGPAGTHDAEWYSRRIPSARVEVIDAEDLDTLNGHVTLSSVWASVLAHVAPGAQRR
;
A
#
# COMPACT_ATOMS: atom_id res chain seq x y z
N MET A 1 14.13 -14.00 6.08
CA MET A 1 12.72 -14.00 5.64
C MET A 1 11.93 -14.65 6.75
N SER A 2 10.83 -14.04 7.15
CA SER A 2 9.94 -14.58 8.17
C SER A 2 8.64 -14.99 7.50
N ARG A 3 8.08 -16.12 7.93
CA ARG A 3 6.83 -16.67 7.41
C ARG A 3 5.85 -16.76 8.57
N VAL A 4 4.61 -16.37 8.34
CA VAL A 4 3.52 -16.59 9.30
C VAL A 4 2.59 -17.63 8.68
N PRO A 5 2.43 -18.80 9.33
CA PRO A 5 1.49 -19.82 8.87
C PRO A 5 0.07 -19.26 8.87
N TRP A 6 -0.68 -19.50 7.81
CA TRP A 6 -2.11 -19.24 7.74
C TRP A 6 -2.78 -20.25 6.79
N TRP A 7 -4.07 -20.53 6.98
CA TRP A 7 -4.71 -21.72 6.41
C TRP A 7 -4.60 -21.76 4.87
N ASP A 8 -3.89 -22.80 4.38
CA ASP A 8 -3.48 -23.10 3.00
C ASP A 8 -2.38 -22.20 2.34
N GLY A 9 -1.71 -21.31 3.09
CA GLY A 9 -0.60 -20.47 2.58
C GLY A 9 0.41 -19.95 3.61
N GLU A 10 1.39 -19.14 3.18
CA GLU A 10 2.34 -18.42 4.05
C GLU A 10 2.41 -16.94 3.64
N LEU A 11 2.03 -16.00 4.52
CA LEU A 11 2.28 -14.57 4.28
C LEU A 11 3.78 -14.34 4.41
N GLU A 12 4.43 -14.10 3.28
CA GLU A 12 5.84 -13.77 3.26
C GLU A 12 6.03 -12.33 3.68
N TYR A 13 6.86 -12.09 4.69
CA TYR A 13 7.24 -10.73 5.04
C TYR A 13 8.71 -10.63 5.44
N ARG A 14 9.22 -9.41 5.32
CA ARG A 14 10.56 -9.04 5.76
C ARG A 14 10.50 -7.68 6.43
N SER A 15 11.17 -7.57 7.57
CA SER A 15 11.41 -6.27 8.20
C SER A 15 12.84 -5.79 7.95
N PHE A 16 12.99 -4.50 7.69
CA PHE A 16 14.26 -3.81 7.49
C PHE A 16 14.14 -2.33 7.87
N GLY A 17 15.19 -1.56 7.66
CA GLY A 17 15.32 -0.21 8.21
C GLY A 17 15.87 -0.27 9.63
N THR A 18 15.39 0.62 10.50
CA THR A 18 16.03 0.90 11.78
C THR A 18 15.32 0.16 12.90
N PRO A 19 16.02 -0.75 13.62
CA PRO A 19 15.44 -1.44 14.76
C PRO A 19 14.98 -0.43 15.82
N GLY A 20 13.73 -0.56 16.29
CA GLY A 20 13.17 0.32 17.31
C GLY A 20 12.82 1.73 16.85
N ALA A 21 12.82 1.99 15.53
CA ALA A 21 12.36 3.27 14.99
C ALA A 21 10.96 3.63 15.51
N PRO A 22 10.71 4.91 15.83
CA PRO A 22 9.40 5.34 16.32
C PRO A 22 8.31 5.24 15.26
N ARG A 23 8.68 5.26 13.96
CA ARG A 23 7.75 5.18 12.85
C ARG A 23 7.88 3.84 12.12
N ALA A 24 6.77 3.13 11.99
CA ALA A 24 6.68 1.93 11.16
C ALA A 24 5.95 2.22 9.84
N VAL A 25 6.43 1.57 8.77
CA VAL A 25 5.84 1.62 7.43
C VAL A 25 5.60 0.20 6.93
N VAL A 26 4.36 -0.11 6.59
CA VAL A 26 3.95 -1.39 6.01
C VAL A 26 3.87 -1.22 4.50
N VAL A 27 4.51 -2.12 3.75
CA VAL A 27 4.56 -2.07 2.29
C VAL A 27 3.96 -3.34 1.72
N LEU A 28 2.84 -3.23 1.01
CA LEU A 28 2.14 -4.32 0.35
C LEU A 28 2.47 -4.33 -1.14
N ARG A 29 3.00 -5.47 -1.62
CA ARG A 29 3.35 -5.69 -3.03
C ARG A 29 3.09 -7.13 -3.43
N THR A 30 3.06 -7.37 -4.74
CA THR A 30 2.97 -8.70 -5.34
C THR A 30 4.28 -9.06 -6.06
N GLY A 31 4.50 -10.35 -6.28
CA GLY A 31 5.63 -10.88 -7.06
C GLY A 31 6.97 -10.97 -6.32
N ASP A 32 8.01 -11.37 -7.06
CA ASP A 32 9.30 -11.83 -6.52
C ASP A 32 10.09 -10.77 -5.73
N VAL A 33 9.80 -9.49 -5.94
CA VAL A 33 10.48 -8.36 -5.28
C VAL A 33 9.68 -7.78 -4.12
N SER A 34 8.54 -8.39 -3.78
CA SER A 34 7.56 -7.85 -2.84
C SER A 34 8.08 -7.62 -1.41
N THR A 35 9.11 -8.37 -0.99
CA THR A 35 9.75 -8.25 0.33
C THR A 35 11.12 -7.57 0.31
N ILE A 36 11.53 -6.98 -0.83
CA ILE A 36 12.83 -6.32 -1.02
C ILE A 36 12.72 -4.79 -0.89
N ASP A 37 13.60 -4.13 -0.15
CA ASP A 37 13.62 -2.65 -0.04
C ASP A 37 13.52 -1.96 -1.41
N PRO A 38 12.52 -1.09 -1.65
CA PRO A 38 12.33 -0.41 -2.93
C PRO A 38 13.55 0.42 -3.35
N ASP A 39 14.20 1.11 -2.41
CA ASP A 39 15.48 1.77 -2.61
C ASP A 39 16.19 1.97 -1.27
N VAL A 40 17.19 1.12 -1.00
CA VAL A 40 18.00 1.14 0.23
C VAL A 40 18.67 2.50 0.45
N ARG A 41 19.08 3.20 -0.61
CA ARG A 41 19.75 4.51 -0.48
C ARG A 41 18.79 5.53 0.11
N VAL A 42 17.56 5.55 -0.39
CA VAL A 42 16.50 6.41 0.14
C VAL A 42 16.10 5.97 1.54
N THR A 43 15.81 4.68 1.75
CA THR A 43 15.40 4.14 3.06
C THR A 43 16.40 4.48 4.17
N SER A 44 17.70 4.44 3.88
CA SER A 44 18.75 4.77 4.85
C SER A 44 18.68 6.23 5.37
N GLY A 45 18.08 7.13 4.59
CA GLY A 45 17.82 8.51 4.97
C GLY A 45 16.65 8.70 5.93
N PHE A 46 15.92 7.65 6.29
CA PHE A 46 14.75 7.72 7.18
C PHE A 46 14.89 6.81 8.41
N ASP A 47 14.53 7.35 9.57
CA ASP A 47 14.41 6.63 10.85
C ASP A 47 13.08 5.89 10.93
N VAL A 48 12.95 4.87 10.07
CA VAL A 48 11.75 4.05 9.93
C VAL A 48 12.07 2.57 10.08
N ARG A 49 11.10 1.82 10.59
CA ARG A 49 11.04 0.36 10.47
C ARG A 49 10.09 0.02 9.34
N ILE A 50 10.57 -0.68 8.32
CA ILE A 50 9.74 -1.15 7.22
C ILE A 50 9.35 -2.61 7.48
N VAL A 51 8.09 -2.94 7.19
CA VAL A 51 7.54 -4.30 7.14
C VAL A 51 7.01 -4.50 5.72
N ALA A 52 7.81 -5.12 4.86
CA ALA A 52 7.42 -5.43 3.49
C ALA A 52 6.74 -6.80 3.46
N VAL A 53 5.55 -6.86 2.87
CA VAL A 53 4.68 -8.04 2.81
C VAL A 53 4.43 -8.37 1.35
N GLY A 54 4.69 -9.64 1.00
CA GLY A 54 4.31 -10.23 -0.26
C GLY A 54 2.89 -10.78 -0.20
N LEU A 55 2.10 -10.41 -1.20
CA LEU A 55 0.75 -10.93 -1.43
C LEU A 55 0.75 -11.80 -2.69
N ASP A 56 0.00 -12.88 -2.68
CA ASP A 56 -0.14 -13.75 -3.85
C ASP A 56 -1.37 -13.35 -4.67
N ALA A 57 -1.24 -13.33 -6.01
CA ALA A 57 -2.27 -12.83 -6.92
C ALA A 57 -3.66 -13.49 -6.79
N PRO A 58 -3.80 -14.81 -6.52
CA PRO A 58 -5.11 -15.45 -6.30
C PRO A 58 -5.87 -14.90 -5.08
N GLU A 59 -5.19 -14.21 -4.16
CA GLU A 59 -5.77 -13.64 -2.94
C GLU A 59 -6.46 -12.29 -3.21
N LEU A 60 -6.26 -11.72 -4.40
CA LEU A 60 -6.71 -10.38 -4.80
C LEU A 60 -7.96 -10.35 -5.68
N ASP A 61 -8.30 -11.45 -6.35
CA ASP A 61 -9.24 -11.46 -7.48
C ASP A 61 -10.71 -11.77 -7.12
N ASP A 62 -11.05 -12.14 -5.87
CA ASP A 62 -12.43 -12.48 -5.49
C ASP A 62 -13.09 -11.41 -4.60
N PRO A 63 -14.02 -10.58 -5.13
CA PRO A 63 -14.83 -9.69 -4.32
C PRO A 63 -15.76 -10.48 -3.38
N PRO A 64 -16.16 -9.91 -2.23
CA PRO A 64 -16.98 -10.62 -1.26
C PRO A 64 -18.33 -11.08 -1.83
N ALA A 65 -18.48 -12.38 -2.07
CA ALA A 65 -19.77 -13.00 -2.29
C ALA A 65 -20.54 -13.03 -0.94
N PHE A 66 -21.75 -12.47 -0.97
CA PHE A 66 -22.65 -12.27 0.16
C PHE A 66 -22.63 -13.44 1.18
N GLY A 67 -22.13 -13.16 2.40
CA GLY A 67 -22.27 -14.05 3.56
C GLY A 67 -21.21 -15.16 3.76
N GLY A 68 -20.16 -15.22 2.93
CA GLY A 68 -19.02 -16.13 3.11
C GLY A 68 -17.69 -15.41 3.39
N GLN A 69 -16.74 -16.09 4.02
CA GLN A 69 -15.37 -15.60 4.22
C GLN A 69 -14.63 -15.65 2.88
N THR A 70 -14.14 -14.52 2.38
CA THR A 70 -13.44 -14.45 1.08
C THR A 70 -11.93 -14.42 1.23
N PRO A 71 -11.16 -14.82 0.20
CA PRO A 71 -9.69 -14.74 0.22
C PRO A 71 -9.16 -13.34 0.59
N ALA A 72 -9.77 -12.28 0.03
CA ALA A 72 -9.41 -10.90 0.37
C ALA A 72 -9.75 -10.54 1.83
N GLY A 73 -10.90 -11.01 2.35
CA GLY A 73 -11.27 -10.81 3.76
C GLY A 73 -10.34 -11.51 4.74
N LEU A 74 -9.90 -12.73 4.40
CA LEU A 74 -8.90 -13.48 5.16
C LEU A 74 -7.53 -12.82 5.12
N THR A 75 -7.11 -12.35 3.95
CA THR A 75 -5.84 -11.60 3.79
C THR A 75 -5.85 -10.35 4.66
N LEU A 76 -6.96 -9.64 4.70
CA LEU A 76 -7.16 -8.46 5.54
C LEU A 76 -7.06 -8.77 7.04
N GLU A 77 -7.67 -9.86 7.49
CA GLU A 77 -7.58 -10.32 8.90
C GLU A 77 -6.15 -10.74 9.27
N ALA A 78 -5.46 -11.44 8.38
CA ALA A 78 -4.09 -11.87 8.59
C ALA A 78 -3.11 -10.69 8.62
N LEU A 79 -3.29 -9.71 7.73
CA LEU A 79 -2.54 -8.45 7.76
C LEU A 79 -2.80 -7.67 9.05
N ARG A 80 -4.04 -7.58 9.51
CA ARG A 80 -4.37 -6.95 10.80
C ARG A 80 -3.63 -7.62 11.96
N GLY A 81 -3.68 -8.96 12.04
CA GLY A 81 -2.96 -9.70 13.06
C GLY A 81 -1.43 -9.55 12.97
N LEU A 82 -0.88 -9.41 11.76
CA LEU A 82 0.53 -9.08 11.55
C LEU A 82 0.87 -7.69 12.09
N LEU A 83 0.06 -6.67 11.78
CA LEU A 83 0.28 -5.29 12.22
C LEU A 83 0.19 -5.18 13.75
N GLU A 84 -0.81 -5.79 14.37
CA GLU A 84 -1.00 -5.79 15.82
C GLU A 84 0.19 -6.43 16.55
N ARG A 85 0.78 -7.48 15.96
CA ARG A 85 1.95 -8.17 16.53
C ARG A 85 3.25 -7.39 16.31
N GLU A 86 3.48 -6.90 15.11
CA GLU A 86 4.76 -6.28 14.75
C GLU A 86 4.87 -4.83 15.20
N ILE A 87 3.74 -4.13 15.35
CA ILE A 87 3.67 -2.69 15.60
C ILE A 87 2.56 -2.39 16.65
N PRO A 88 2.72 -2.86 17.89
CA PRO A 88 1.67 -2.72 18.90
C PRO A 88 1.49 -1.25 19.33
N GLY A 89 0.27 -0.74 19.21
CA GLY A 89 -0.15 0.53 19.82
C GLY A 89 0.37 1.81 19.17
N ALA A 90 0.98 1.73 17.98
CA ALA A 90 1.46 2.89 17.22
C ALA A 90 0.66 3.08 15.93
N THR A 91 0.60 4.32 15.44
CA THR A 91 0.10 4.59 14.10
C THR A 91 1.13 4.19 13.05
N VAL A 92 0.65 3.77 11.88
CA VAL A 92 1.50 3.21 10.82
C VAL A 92 1.28 3.91 9.50
N GLY A 93 2.37 4.04 8.74
CA GLY A 93 2.29 4.36 7.32
C GLY A 93 2.00 3.09 6.53
N LEU A 94 1.04 3.15 5.61
CA LEU A 94 0.69 2.03 4.75
C LEU A 94 0.96 2.38 3.29
N VAL A 95 1.56 1.45 2.55
CA VAL A 95 1.87 1.59 1.13
C VAL A 95 1.32 0.39 0.37
N GLY A 96 0.59 0.62 -0.72
CA GLY A 96 0.17 -0.42 -1.65
C GLY A 96 0.61 -0.12 -3.08
N GLU A 97 1.25 -1.08 -3.74
CA GLU A 97 1.67 -0.95 -5.15
C GLU A 97 0.76 -1.77 -6.06
N ARG A 98 0.30 -1.17 -7.17
CA ARG A 98 -0.49 -1.81 -8.22
C ARG A 98 -1.68 -2.59 -7.63
N SER A 99 -1.77 -3.89 -7.91
CA SER A 99 -2.87 -4.74 -7.44
C SER A 99 -2.96 -4.82 -5.91
N ALA A 100 -1.84 -4.70 -5.18
CA ALA A 100 -1.84 -4.66 -3.72
C ALA A 100 -2.46 -3.35 -3.15
N GLY A 101 -2.64 -2.33 -3.99
CA GLY A 101 -3.26 -1.06 -3.64
C GLY A 101 -4.69 -1.19 -3.14
N GLN A 102 -5.48 -2.09 -3.74
CA GLN A 102 -6.86 -2.32 -3.30
C GLN A 102 -6.89 -2.88 -1.88
N ILE A 103 -6.07 -3.90 -1.59
CA ILE A 103 -5.95 -4.42 -0.22
C ILE A 103 -5.45 -3.35 0.75
N ALA A 104 -4.53 -2.48 0.33
CA ALA A 104 -4.07 -1.37 1.18
C ALA A 104 -5.21 -0.41 1.55
N LEU A 105 -6.10 -0.10 0.60
CA LEU A 105 -7.30 0.72 0.86
C LEU A 105 -8.26 0.02 1.84
N HIS A 106 -8.53 -1.26 1.61
CA HIS A 106 -9.38 -2.07 2.51
C HIS A 106 -8.79 -2.13 3.93
N LEU A 107 -7.47 -2.30 4.04
CA LEU A 107 -6.77 -2.31 5.32
C LEU A 107 -6.80 -0.94 6.00
N ALA A 108 -6.58 0.14 5.26
CA ALA A 108 -6.67 1.49 5.81
C ALA A 108 -8.06 1.80 6.37
N ALA A 109 -9.13 1.47 5.61
CA ALA A 109 -10.51 1.62 6.06
C ALA A 109 -10.80 0.79 7.31
N ALA A 110 -10.42 -0.50 7.31
CA ALA A 110 -10.68 -1.41 8.43
C ALA A 110 -9.90 -1.07 9.72
N MET A 111 -8.69 -0.52 9.57
CA MET A 111 -7.81 -0.14 10.68
C MET A 111 -8.10 1.27 11.22
N GLY A 112 -8.88 2.07 10.47
CA GLY A 112 -9.24 3.44 10.80
C GLY A 112 -8.00 4.27 11.20
N PRO A 113 -8.00 4.93 12.38
CA PRO A 113 -6.93 5.85 12.77
C PRO A 113 -5.58 5.18 13.07
N VAL A 114 -5.52 3.84 13.14
CA VAL A 114 -4.23 3.14 13.26
C VAL A 114 -3.39 3.34 12.00
N VAL A 115 -4.03 3.39 10.82
CA VAL A 115 -3.37 3.81 9.59
C VAL A 115 -3.58 5.31 9.42
N ASP A 116 -2.60 6.11 9.81
CA ASP A 116 -2.70 7.58 9.74
C ASP A 116 -2.19 8.15 8.40
N ARG A 117 -1.40 7.37 7.67
CA ARG A 117 -0.89 7.72 6.35
C ARG A 117 -1.04 6.56 5.38
N LEU A 118 -1.56 6.83 4.19
CA LEU A 118 -1.67 5.86 3.10
C LEU A 118 -0.96 6.40 1.86
N ALA A 119 -0.25 5.54 1.14
CA ALA A 119 0.20 5.80 -0.23
C ALA A 119 -0.20 4.65 -1.15
N ILE A 120 -0.85 4.98 -2.27
CA ILE A 120 -1.16 4.02 -3.33
C ILE A 120 -0.39 4.40 -4.59
N VAL A 121 0.35 3.44 -5.17
CA VAL A 121 1.27 3.67 -6.29
C VAL A 121 0.88 2.80 -7.48
N GLY A 122 0.52 3.44 -8.59
CA GLY A 122 0.18 2.77 -9.85
C GLY A 122 -1.07 1.90 -9.76
N VAL A 123 -2.07 2.33 -8.98
CA VAL A 123 -3.30 1.56 -8.71
C VAL A 123 -4.41 2.04 -9.65
N GLU A 124 -4.90 1.12 -10.48
CA GLU A 124 -6.04 1.38 -11.37
C GLU A 124 -7.32 1.56 -10.57
N SER A 125 -8.19 2.44 -11.03
CA SER A 125 -9.54 2.57 -10.52
C SER A 125 -10.41 1.42 -11.04
N PRO A 126 -11.44 0.98 -10.29
CA PRO A 126 -12.38 -0.02 -10.80
C PRO A 126 -13.01 0.43 -12.12
N THR A 127 -13.06 -0.44 -13.12
CA THR A 127 -13.53 -0.10 -14.47
C THR A 127 -15.02 -0.31 -14.65
N ASP A 128 -15.61 -1.32 -14.00
CA ASP A 128 -17.03 -1.63 -14.10
C ASP A 128 -17.88 -0.92 -13.01
N PRO A 129 -19.15 -0.59 -13.31
CA PRO A 129 -20.02 0.13 -12.36
C PRO A 129 -20.26 -0.60 -11.04
N LEU A 130 -20.39 -1.94 -11.06
CA LEU A 130 -20.70 -2.71 -9.86
C LEU A 130 -19.54 -2.65 -8.88
N SER A 131 -18.30 -2.86 -9.37
CA SER A 131 -17.11 -2.71 -8.54
C SER A 131 -17.02 -1.28 -7.99
N ARG A 132 -17.27 -0.25 -8.79
CA ARG A 132 -17.28 1.14 -8.29
C ARG A 132 -18.26 1.37 -7.16
N ASP A 133 -19.47 0.81 -7.25
CA ASP A 133 -20.50 0.94 -6.22
C ASP A 133 -20.12 0.20 -4.94
N LEU A 134 -19.43 -0.95 -5.05
CA LEU A 134 -18.92 -1.71 -3.90
C LEU A 134 -17.73 -1.02 -3.22
N HIS A 135 -16.84 -0.41 -3.99
CA HIS A 135 -15.65 0.26 -3.45
C HIS A 135 -15.93 1.67 -2.90
N THR A 136 -16.98 2.36 -3.36
CA THR A 136 -17.23 3.75 -2.93
C THR A 136 -17.46 3.89 -1.41
N PRO A 137 -18.34 3.11 -0.76
CA PRO A 137 -18.54 3.20 0.69
C PRO A 137 -17.27 2.90 1.49
N LEU A 138 -16.41 2.00 1.00
CA LEU A 138 -15.13 1.69 1.63
C LEU A 138 -14.20 2.91 1.66
N LEU A 139 -14.18 3.70 0.59
CA LEU A 139 -13.29 4.86 0.50
C LEU A 139 -13.71 5.98 1.45
N ASP A 140 -15.00 6.08 1.78
CA ASP A 140 -15.52 7.03 2.78
C ASP A 140 -14.98 6.73 4.19
N ASP A 141 -14.64 5.47 4.46
CA ASP A 141 -14.08 5.02 5.74
C ASP A 141 -12.55 5.21 5.83
N VAL A 142 -11.87 5.62 4.75
CA VAL A 142 -10.43 5.89 4.74
C VAL A 142 -10.15 7.25 5.37
N VAL A 143 -9.77 7.24 6.66
CA VAL A 143 -9.42 8.44 7.42
C VAL A 143 -7.96 8.88 7.28
N ALA A 144 -7.11 8.03 6.67
CA ALA A 144 -5.68 8.29 6.50
C ALA A 144 -5.42 9.48 5.56
N ASP A 145 -4.38 10.27 5.84
CA ASP A 145 -3.89 11.25 4.85
C ASP A 145 -3.23 10.48 3.70
N THR A 146 -3.77 10.65 2.49
CA THR A 146 -3.56 9.72 1.38
C THR A 146 -2.75 10.37 0.25
N LEU A 147 -1.74 9.67 -0.24
CA LEU A 147 -1.00 10.02 -1.45
C LEU A 147 -1.36 9.03 -2.55
N VAL A 148 -1.74 9.54 -3.71
CA VAL A 148 -2.06 8.76 -4.91
C VAL A 148 -1.02 9.08 -5.97
N VAL A 149 -0.19 8.10 -6.32
CA VAL A 149 0.88 8.26 -7.31
C VAL A 149 0.53 7.45 -8.56
N VAL A 150 0.40 8.11 -9.70
CA VAL A 150 0.05 7.50 -11.00
C VAL A 150 0.93 8.05 -12.12
N GLY A 151 0.78 7.53 -13.33
CA GLY A 151 1.45 8.05 -14.52
C GLY A 151 2.54 7.13 -15.07
N GLY A 152 3.54 7.74 -15.70
CA GLY A 152 4.44 7.06 -16.61
C GLY A 152 3.67 6.44 -17.78
N ALA A 153 4.26 5.41 -18.39
CA ALA A 153 3.62 4.52 -19.34
C ALA A 153 2.87 3.36 -18.66
N GLY A 154 2.63 3.43 -17.35
CA GLY A 154 1.95 2.39 -16.58
C GLY A 154 0.44 2.34 -16.85
N PRO A 155 -0.24 1.29 -16.36
CA PRO A 155 -1.68 1.09 -16.61
C PRO A 155 -2.57 2.11 -15.88
N ALA A 156 -2.13 2.62 -14.72
CA ALA A 156 -2.84 3.63 -13.96
C ALA A 156 -2.41 5.05 -14.36
N GLY A 157 -3.37 5.88 -14.78
CA GLY A 157 -3.15 7.25 -15.23
C GLY A 157 -3.91 8.29 -14.40
N THR A 158 -3.92 9.54 -14.88
CA THR A 158 -4.56 10.67 -14.20
C THR A 158 -6.04 10.42 -13.87
N HIS A 159 -6.77 9.73 -14.75
CA HIS A 159 -8.18 9.42 -14.56
C HIS A 159 -8.41 8.50 -13.34
N ASP A 160 -7.50 7.58 -13.05
CA ASP A 160 -7.56 6.72 -11.87
C ASP A 160 -7.33 7.54 -10.60
N ALA A 161 -6.32 8.41 -10.60
CA ALA A 161 -6.04 9.29 -9.47
C ALA A 161 -7.17 10.28 -9.18
N GLU A 162 -7.86 10.78 -10.21
CA GLU A 162 -9.06 11.58 -10.05
C GLU A 162 -10.21 10.78 -9.40
N TRP A 163 -10.34 9.49 -9.71
CA TRP A 163 -11.38 8.66 -9.11
C TRP A 163 -11.21 8.52 -7.60
N TYR A 164 -9.97 8.29 -7.14
CA TYR A 164 -9.62 8.22 -5.72
C TYR A 164 -9.73 9.57 -5.02
N SER A 165 -9.14 10.63 -5.59
CA SER A 165 -9.08 11.95 -4.93
C SER A 165 -10.45 12.63 -4.78
N ARG A 166 -11.42 12.30 -5.63
CA ARG A 166 -12.81 12.76 -5.47
C ARG A 166 -13.55 12.09 -4.31
N ARG A 167 -13.05 10.95 -3.80
CA ARG A 167 -13.74 10.12 -2.79
C ARG A 167 -13.02 10.11 -1.45
N ILE A 168 -11.69 10.21 -1.45
CA ILE A 168 -10.89 10.30 -0.23
C ILE A 168 -10.59 11.79 0.00
N PRO A 169 -11.24 12.48 0.95
CA PRO A 169 -11.14 13.94 1.07
C PRO A 169 -9.73 14.45 1.38
N SER A 170 -8.90 13.63 2.03
CA SER A 170 -7.51 13.94 2.37
C SER A 170 -6.53 13.63 1.24
N ALA A 171 -6.97 13.04 0.13
CA ALA A 171 -6.06 12.54 -0.89
C ALA A 171 -5.37 13.66 -1.69
N ARG A 172 -4.06 13.48 -1.87
CA ARG A 172 -3.22 14.28 -2.76
C ARG A 172 -2.78 13.42 -3.93
N VAL A 173 -2.72 14.02 -5.11
CA VAL A 173 -2.33 13.34 -6.34
C VAL A 173 -0.94 13.80 -6.77
N GLU A 174 -0.10 12.83 -7.10
CA GLU A 174 1.19 13.04 -7.77
C GLU A 174 1.15 12.27 -9.09
N VAL A 175 1.29 12.99 -10.20
CA VAL A 175 1.35 12.39 -11.55
C VAL A 175 2.79 12.48 -12.02
N ILE A 176 3.38 11.33 -12.34
CA ILE A 176 4.76 11.25 -12.82
C ILE A 176 4.74 11.22 -14.35
N ASP A 177 5.52 12.09 -14.99
CA ASP A 177 5.70 12.05 -16.43
C ASP A 177 6.65 10.90 -16.83
N ALA A 178 6.36 10.23 -17.95
CA ALA A 178 7.17 9.10 -18.40
C ALA A 178 8.63 9.47 -18.70
N GLU A 179 8.88 10.74 -19.06
CA GLU A 179 10.22 11.28 -19.33
C GLU A 179 11.06 11.44 -18.06
N ASP A 180 10.42 11.54 -16.89
CA ASP A 180 11.08 11.68 -15.59
C ASP A 180 11.44 10.33 -14.96
N LEU A 181 11.05 9.21 -15.60
CA LEU A 181 11.26 7.86 -15.09
C LEU A 181 12.46 7.20 -15.74
N ASP A 182 13.47 6.89 -14.91
CA ASP A 182 14.58 6.00 -15.29
C ASP A 182 14.19 4.52 -15.07
N THR A 183 13.07 4.08 -15.66
CA THR A 183 12.59 2.69 -15.59
C THR A 183 12.54 2.07 -16.99
N LEU A 184 12.92 0.79 -17.09
CA LEU A 184 13.07 0.08 -18.38
C LEU A 184 11.80 0.11 -19.26
N ASN A 185 10.62 0.21 -18.66
CA ASN A 185 9.33 0.21 -19.36
C ASN A 185 8.62 1.57 -19.29
N GLY A 186 9.24 2.59 -18.67
CA GLY A 186 8.61 3.89 -18.40
C GLY A 186 7.43 3.82 -17.42
N HIS A 187 7.19 2.68 -16.78
CA HIS A 187 6.12 2.54 -15.79
C HIS A 187 6.57 3.17 -14.45
N VAL A 188 5.64 3.78 -13.74
CA VAL A 188 5.86 4.12 -12.32
C VAL A 188 6.12 2.83 -11.55
N THR A 189 7.21 2.81 -10.78
CA THR A 189 7.56 1.73 -9.85
C THR A 189 7.67 2.31 -8.45
N LEU A 190 7.43 1.48 -7.42
CA LEU A 190 7.60 1.96 -6.06
C LEU A 190 9.02 2.51 -5.79
N SER A 191 10.05 1.91 -6.41
CA SER A 191 11.43 2.37 -6.32
C SER A 191 11.63 3.79 -6.88
N SER A 192 10.99 4.14 -8.01
CA SER A 192 11.17 5.44 -8.66
C SER A 192 10.55 6.59 -7.86
N VAL A 193 9.53 6.30 -7.06
CA VAL A 193 8.79 7.31 -6.26
C VAL A 193 9.04 7.16 -4.76
N TRP A 194 9.98 6.29 -4.36
CA TRP A 194 10.13 5.87 -2.96
C TRP A 194 10.42 7.03 -2.01
N ALA A 195 11.18 8.03 -2.46
CA ALA A 195 11.48 9.22 -1.66
C ALA A 195 10.22 10.05 -1.34
N SER A 196 9.35 10.29 -2.33
CA SER A 196 8.08 11.00 -2.12
C SER A 196 7.15 10.18 -1.22
N VAL A 197 7.04 8.88 -1.49
CA VAL A 197 6.23 7.96 -0.69
C VAL A 197 6.66 7.95 0.77
N LEU A 198 7.96 7.78 1.07
CA LEU A 198 8.46 7.78 2.45
C LEU A 198 8.29 9.15 3.14
N ALA A 199 8.49 10.25 2.43
CA ALA A 199 8.25 11.58 2.97
C ALA A 199 6.78 11.77 3.39
N HIS A 200 5.85 11.17 2.66
CA HIS A 200 4.42 11.19 2.99
C HIS A 200 4.04 10.21 4.11
N VAL A 201 4.46 8.94 4.02
CA VAL A 201 4.01 7.90 4.97
C VAL A 201 4.79 7.87 6.29
N ALA A 202 5.94 8.55 6.35
CA ALA A 202 6.75 8.70 7.54
C ALA A 202 7.19 10.17 7.74
N PRO A 203 6.23 11.09 7.92
CA PRO A 203 6.54 12.51 8.03
C PRO A 203 7.42 12.76 9.27
N GLY A 204 8.48 13.53 9.09
CA GLY A 204 9.43 13.86 10.17
C GLY A 204 10.42 12.75 10.54
N ALA A 205 10.37 11.59 9.88
CA ALA A 205 11.34 10.52 10.10
C ALA A 205 12.65 10.71 9.31
N GLN A 206 12.78 11.76 8.50
CA GLN A 206 14.02 12.06 7.76
C GLN A 206 15.18 12.32 8.73
N ARG A 207 16.30 11.66 8.50
CA ARG A 207 17.54 11.89 9.22
C ARG A 207 18.18 13.18 8.74
N ARG A 208 18.60 14.01 9.70
CA ARG A 208 19.38 15.23 9.45
C ARG A 208 20.86 14.92 9.31
#